data_AF-A0A0B7NE27-F1
#
_entry.id   AF-A0A0B7NE27-F1
#
_cell.length_a   1.000
_cell.length_b   1.000
_cell.length_c   1.000
_cell.angle_alpha   90.00
_cell.angle_beta   90.00
_cell.angle_gamma   90.00
#
_symmetry.space_group_name_H-M   'P 1'
#
loop_
_entity.id
_entity.type
_entity.pdbx_description
1 polymer ?
#
loop_
_entity_poly.entity_id
_entity_poly.type
_entity_poly.pdbx_seq_one_letter_code
_entity_poly.pdbx_strand_id
1 'polypeptide(L)'
;MVWSSARKQSVQMMCKIFQHPLELVWNRDHFELEPDQYYRKAETIKDLTKVWHHFSNLYDAKNTVVLDDTDSKLVYQPYNLIHIETFDFNNIFQGGTDHELLKVIRYLEVLRSQSNVANFIHNSPFNSNNFEIAVNWKLDTAMAHYSRKGTMLRIFEHPEKHKRKLTRDDCDMEENKTAKKKKRIKSKKSASTCANNDDATTIPLRPETKNKLKSIVQEIKKKKSTK
;
A
#
# COMPACT_ATOMS: atom_id res chain seq x y z
N MET A 1 -4.65 -20.56 3.36
CA MET A 1 -3.47 -21.41 3.67
C MET A 1 -2.34 -20.52 4.18
N VAL A 2 -1.48 -21.03 5.07
CA VAL A 2 -0.18 -20.43 5.41
C VAL A 2 0.92 -21.42 5.05
N TRP A 3 1.97 -20.97 4.35
CA TRP A 3 3.16 -21.77 4.07
C TRP A 3 4.42 -21.01 4.47
N SER A 4 5.07 -21.43 5.56
CA SER A 4 6.22 -20.75 6.13
C SER A 4 7.44 -21.68 6.22
N SER A 5 8.62 -21.16 5.93
CA SER A 5 9.89 -21.87 6.12
C SER A 5 10.33 -21.97 7.59
N ALA A 6 9.56 -21.35 8.50
CA ALA A 6 9.79 -21.41 9.94
C ALA A 6 9.33 -22.74 10.55
N ARG A 7 9.88 -23.07 11.73
CA ARG A 7 9.54 -24.31 12.46
C ARG A 7 8.10 -24.26 12.98
N LYS A 8 7.52 -25.43 13.20
CA LYS A 8 6.12 -25.63 13.63
C LYS A 8 5.66 -24.69 14.75
N GLN A 9 6.43 -24.59 15.83
CA GLN A 9 6.07 -23.76 17.00
C GLN A 9 5.92 -22.27 16.64
N SER A 10 6.85 -21.72 15.84
CA SER A 10 6.78 -20.33 15.38
C SER A 10 5.57 -20.10 14.48
N VAL A 11 5.33 -21.02 13.53
CA VAL A 11 4.18 -20.94 12.62
C VAL A 11 2.85 -20.98 13.38
N GLN A 12 2.73 -21.88 14.37
CA GLN A 12 1.54 -21.96 15.22
C GLN A 12 1.28 -20.66 15.99
N MET A 13 2.33 -20.02 16.53
CA MET A 13 2.18 -18.75 17.23
C MET A 13 1.73 -17.63 16.28
N MET A 14 2.33 -17.55 15.08
CA MET A 14 1.93 -16.58 14.06
C MET A 14 0.48 -16.80 13.61
N CYS A 15 0.05 -18.04 13.44
CA CYS A 15 -1.30 -18.33 12.94
C CYS A 15 -2.42 -17.95 13.92
N LYS A 16 -2.11 -17.61 15.19
CA LYS A 16 -3.11 -17.11 16.15
C LYS A 16 -3.75 -15.78 15.73
N ILE A 17 -3.13 -15.03 14.80
CA ILE A 17 -3.68 -13.77 14.31
C ILE A 17 -4.91 -13.96 13.40
N PHE A 18 -5.06 -15.14 12.80
CA PHE A 18 -6.16 -15.40 11.88
C PHE A 18 -7.43 -15.69 12.69
N GLN A 19 -8.47 -14.89 12.44
CA GLN A 19 -9.78 -15.03 13.10
C GLN A 19 -10.62 -16.15 12.49
N HIS A 20 -10.31 -16.55 11.25
CA HIS A 20 -10.97 -17.63 10.52
C HIS A 20 -10.05 -18.84 10.42
N PRO A 21 -10.63 -20.07 10.38
CA PRO A 21 -9.84 -21.27 10.23
C PRO A 21 -9.07 -21.25 8.91
N LEU A 22 -7.81 -21.67 8.98
CA LEU A 22 -6.97 -21.88 7.80
C LEU A 22 -7.18 -23.31 7.31
N GLU A 23 -7.55 -23.48 6.04
CA GLU A 23 -7.70 -24.79 5.40
C GLU A 23 -6.41 -25.63 5.46
N LEU A 24 -5.25 -24.98 5.46
CA LEU A 24 -3.95 -25.66 5.46
C LEU A 24 -2.87 -24.77 6.08
N VAL A 25 -2.03 -25.36 6.92
CA VAL A 25 -0.88 -24.71 7.56
C VAL A 25 0.35 -25.58 7.38
N TRP A 26 1.25 -25.14 6.50
CA TRP A 26 2.54 -25.76 6.26
C TRP A 26 3.67 -24.94 6.86
N ASN A 27 4.62 -25.68 7.42
CA ASN A 27 5.79 -25.19 8.12
C ASN A 27 7.06 -25.79 7.48
N ARG A 28 8.22 -25.60 8.13
CA ARG A 28 9.51 -26.16 7.69
C ARG A 28 9.51 -27.66 7.41
N ASP A 29 8.66 -28.43 8.09
CA ASP A 29 8.57 -29.90 7.94
C ASP A 29 8.07 -30.31 6.53
N HIS A 30 7.44 -29.38 5.80
CA HIS A 30 6.81 -29.64 4.49
C HIS A 30 7.73 -29.29 3.30
N PHE A 31 9.00 -29.00 3.56
CA PHE A 31 9.99 -28.66 2.53
C PHE A 31 10.91 -29.83 2.16
N GLU A 32 10.68 -31.03 2.70
CA GLU A 32 11.51 -32.24 2.43
C GLU A 32 13.01 -31.97 2.61
N LEU A 33 13.35 -31.21 3.65
CA LEU A 33 14.72 -30.84 3.95
C LEU A 33 15.45 -32.04 4.58
N GLU A 34 16.73 -32.19 4.22
CA GLU A 34 17.62 -33.08 4.94
C GLU A 34 17.75 -32.65 6.41
N PRO A 35 18.04 -33.57 7.35
CA PRO A 35 18.10 -33.26 8.78
C PRO A 35 19.04 -32.10 9.12
N ASP A 36 20.17 -31.95 8.43
CA ASP A 36 21.11 -30.86 8.66
C ASP A 36 20.59 -29.51 8.14
N GLN A 37 19.92 -29.50 6.99
CA GLN A 37 19.24 -28.34 6.40
C GLN A 37 18.05 -27.88 7.26
N TYR A 38 17.39 -28.80 7.94
CA TYR A 38 16.27 -28.50 8.82
C TYR A 38 16.66 -27.55 9.96
N TYR A 39 17.81 -27.78 10.60
CA TYR A 39 18.23 -26.99 11.76
C TYR A 39 18.99 -25.70 11.40
N ARG A 40 19.43 -25.56 10.15
CA ARG A 40 20.18 -24.40 9.64
C ARG A 40 19.31 -23.48 8.78
N LYS A 41 19.82 -22.28 8.46
CA LYS A 41 19.18 -21.37 7.50
C LYS A 41 19.44 -21.88 6.07
N ALA A 42 18.72 -22.92 5.67
CA ALA A 42 18.69 -23.40 4.29
C ALA A 42 17.65 -22.64 3.47
N GLU A 43 17.94 -22.42 2.19
CA GLU A 43 16.94 -21.99 1.21
C GLU A 43 15.86 -23.06 1.06
N THR A 44 14.64 -22.61 0.77
CA THR A 44 13.47 -23.47 0.76
C THR A 44 12.63 -23.16 -0.46
N ILE A 45 12.27 -24.18 -1.25
CA ILE A 45 11.42 -24.03 -2.44
C ILE A 45 10.00 -24.48 -2.12
N LYS A 46 9.03 -23.67 -2.49
CA LYS A 46 7.59 -23.91 -2.39
C LYS A 46 7.07 -24.42 -3.73
N ASP A 47 7.04 -25.73 -3.88
CA ASP A 47 6.42 -26.38 -5.03
C ASP A 47 4.90 -26.47 -4.88
N LEU A 48 4.16 -25.66 -5.65
CA LEU A 48 2.69 -25.62 -5.58
C LEU A 48 2.03 -26.92 -6.01
N THR A 49 2.70 -27.79 -6.77
CA THR A 49 2.13 -29.09 -7.16
C THR A 49 1.77 -29.95 -5.94
N LYS A 50 2.53 -29.82 -4.85
CA LYS A 50 2.24 -30.50 -3.57
C LYS A 50 0.95 -29.99 -2.96
N VAL A 51 0.72 -28.68 -3.01
CA VAL A 51 -0.52 -28.06 -2.51
C VAL A 51 -1.70 -28.49 -3.36
N TRP A 52 -1.57 -28.44 -4.68
CA TRP A 52 -2.61 -28.86 -5.61
C TRP A 52 -3.00 -30.33 -5.40
N HIS A 53 -2.00 -31.20 -5.24
CA HIS A 53 -2.23 -32.61 -4.95
C HIS A 53 -2.93 -32.81 -3.59
N HIS A 54 -2.54 -32.08 -2.56
CA HIS A 54 -3.21 -32.12 -1.24
C HIS A 54 -4.70 -31.82 -1.35
N PHE A 55 -5.08 -30.89 -2.21
CA PHE A 55 -6.48 -30.54 -2.48
C PHE A 55 -7.09 -31.32 -3.65
N SER A 56 -6.58 -32.52 -3.95
CA SER A 56 -7.10 -33.40 -5.02
C SER A 56 -7.23 -32.70 -6.39
N ASN A 57 -6.30 -31.80 -6.68
CA ASN A 57 -6.25 -30.95 -7.88
C ASN A 57 -7.48 -30.07 -8.09
N LEU A 58 -8.20 -29.70 -7.02
CA LEU A 58 -9.19 -28.63 -7.06
C LEU A 58 -8.56 -27.28 -7.45
N TYR A 59 -7.29 -27.11 -7.09
CA TYR A 59 -6.49 -25.95 -7.44
C TYR A 59 -5.40 -26.33 -8.45
N ASP A 60 -5.03 -25.36 -9.28
CA ASP A 60 -3.93 -25.44 -10.24
C ASP A 60 -3.29 -24.05 -10.43
N ALA A 61 -2.40 -23.92 -11.43
CA ALA A 61 -1.75 -22.66 -11.73
C ALA A 61 -2.73 -21.52 -12.10
N LYS A 62 -3.93 -21.85 -12.60
CA LYS A 62 -4.89 -20.87 -13.11
C LYS A 62 -5.70 -20.20 -12.00
N ASN A 63 -5.76 -20.80 -10.81
CA ASN A 63 -6.56 -20.31 -9.69
C ASN A 63 -5.78 -20.20 -8.36
N THR A 64 -4.47 -20.40 -8.37
CA THR A 64 -3.60 -20.30 -7.18
C THR A 64 -2.72 -19.05 -7.25
N VAL A 65 -2.59 -18.32 -6.15
CA VAL A 65 -1.61 -17.24 -5.99
C VAL A 65 -0.88 -17.40 -4.66
N VAL A 66 0.38 -16.96 -4.61
CA VAL A 66 1.20 -16.91 -3.40
C VAL A 66 1.67 -15.49 -3.18
N LEU A 67 1.55 -15.01 -1.94
CA LEU A 67 2.21 -13.79 -1.48
C LEU A 67 3.51 -14.22 -0.80
N ASP A 68 4.64 -13.75 -1.31
CA ASP A 68 5.96 -13.99 -0.70
C ASP A 68 6.89 -12.83 -1.07
N ASP A 69 7.89 -12.59 -0.22
CA ASP A 69 8.90 -11.55 -0.40
C ASP A 69 10.16 -12.05 -1.12
N THR A 70 10.18 -13.34 -1.50
CA THR A 70 11.35 -14.00 -2.06
C THR A 70 11.00 -14.79 -3.33
N ASP A 71 11.51 -14.36 -4.47
CA ASP A 71 11.23 -14.98 -5.78
C ASP A 71 11.71 -16.43 -5.88
N SER A 72 12.90 -16.72 -5.35
CA SER A 72 13.53 -18.03 -5.46
C SER A 72 12.73 -19.14 -4.78
N LYS A 73 11.82 -18.80 -3.85
CA LYS A 73 10.94 -19.78 -3.23
C LYS A 73 9.92 -20.34 -4.22
N LEU A 74 9.58 -19.66 -5.30
CA LEU A 74 8.55 -20.06 -6.26
C LEU A 74 9.11 -20.40 -7.65
N VAL A 75 10.37 -20.83 -7.73
CA VAL A 75 11.08 -21.06 -9.00
C VAL A 75 10.35 -22.02 -9.96
N TYR A 76 9.58 -22.99 -9.45
CA TYR A 76 8.82 -23.92 -10.28
C TYR A 76 7.49 -23.35 -10.81
N GLN A 77 6.95 -22.32 -10.17
CA GLN A 77 5.70 -21.65 -10.56
C GLN A 77 5.84 -20.12 -10.40
N PRO A 78 6.77 -19.47 -11.12
CA PRO A 78 7.13 -18.07 -10.88
C PRO A 78 5.97 -17.11 -11.15
N TYR A 79 5.05 -17.48 -12.05
CA TYR A 79 3.89 -16.66 -12.39
C TYR A 79 2.71 -16.82 -11.44
N ASN A 80 2.82 -17.66 -10.41
CA ASN A 80 1.86 -17.73 -9.32
C ASN A 80 2.27 -16.84 -8.13
N LEU A 81 3.42 -16.15 -8.21
CA LEU A 81 3.91 -15.25 -7.18
C LEU A 81 3.39 -13.83 -7.37
N ILE A 82 2.84 -13.26 -6.30
CA ILE A 82 2.75 -11.82 -6.10
C ILE A 82 3.89 -11.47 -5.15
N HIS A 83 4.97 -10.92 -5.71
CA HIS A 83 6.10 -10.46 -4.93
C HIS A 83 5.69 -9.24 -4.11
N ILE A 84 5.86 -9.28 -2.80
CA ILE A 84 5.57 -8.16 -1.90
C ILE A 84 6.85 -7.67 -1.24
N GLU A 85 6.91 -6.38 -0.96
CA GLU A 85 8.02 -5.82 -0.19
C GLU A 85 8.13 -6.46 1.21
N THR A 86 9.36 -6.62 1.69
CA THR A 86 9.60 -7.12 3.05
C THR A 86 9.15 -6.06 4.05
N PHE A 87 8.31 -6.45 5.01
CA PHE A 87 7.87 -5.55 6.07
C PHE A 87 9.05 -5.10 6.95
N ASP A 88 9.33 -3.79 6.97
CA ASP A 88 10.38 -3.19 7.80
C ASP A 88 9.81 -2.45 9.01
N PHE A 89 9.83 -3.12 10.16
CA PHE A 89 9.43 -2.52 11.43
C PHE A 89 10.23 -1.25 11.77
N ASN A 90 11.51 -1.18 11.42
CA ASN A 90 12.35 -0.02 11.78
C ASN A 90 11.95 1.22 10.99
N ASN A 91 11.56 1.06 9.72
CA ASN A 91 11.00 2.13 8.91
C ASN A 91 9.71 2.68 9.55
N ILE A 92 8.79 1.79 9.95
CA ILE A 92 7.56 2.18 10.65
C ILE A 92 7.84 2.90 11.96
N PHE A 93 8.78 2.40 12.76
CA PHE A 93 9.15 3.01 14.03
C PHE A 93 9.74 4.42 13.86
N GLN A 94 10.36 4.71 12.72
CA GLN A 94 10.89 6.03 12.36
C GLN A 94 9.86 6.97 11.73
N GLY A 95 8.58 6.56 11.67
CA GLY A 95 7.49 7.36 11.13
C GLY A 95 7.18 7.08 9.65
N GLY A 96 7.77 6.02 9.07
CA GLY A 96 7.34 5.50 7.77
C GLY A 96 5.95 4.86 7.83
N THR A 97 5.39 4.60 6.66
CA THR A 97 4.10 3.92 6.49
C THR A 97 4.28 2.67 5.62
N ASP A 98 3.49 1.64 5.86
CA ASP A 98 3.41 0.46 5.00
C ASP A 98 1.95 0.28 4.55
N HIS A 99 1.76 0.26 3.23
CA HIS A 99 0.47 0.04 2.59
C HIS A 99 0.50 -1.16 1.66
N GLU A 100 1.52 -2.01 1.74
CA GLU A 100 1.80 -3.04 0.74
C GLU A 100 0.64 -4.02 0.62
N LEU A 101 0.15 -4.53 1.76
CA LEU A 101 -0.99 -5.44 1.76
C LEU A 101 -2.30 -4.79 1.30
N LEU A 102 -2.49 -3.48 1.52
CA LEU A 102 -3.67 -2.76 1.01
C LEU A 102 -3.65 -2.67 -0.52
N LYS A 103 -2.46 -2.50 -1.10
CA LYS A 103 -2.25 -2.50 -2.54
C LYS A 103 -2.43 -3.90 -3.14
N VAL A 104 -1.94 -4.93 -2.44
CA VAL A 104 -2.18 -6.33 -2.80
C VAL A 104 -3.68 -6.64 -2.83
N ILE A 105 -4.48 -6.16 -1.87
CA ILE A 105 -5.93 -6.30 -1.92
C ILE A 105 -6.47 -5.75 -3.24
N ARG A 106 -6.07 -4.53 -3.66
CA ARG A 106 -6.51 -3.95 -4.94
C ARG A 106 -6.12 -4.80 -6.14
N TYR A 107 -4.96 -5.43 -6.12
CA TYR A 107 -4.52 -6.32 -7.20
C TYR A 107 -5.29 -7.65 -7.20
N LEU A 108 -5.53 -8.27 -6.05
CA LEU A 108 -6.37 -9.46 -5.91
C LEU A 108 -7.79 -9.22 -6.43
N GLU A 109 -8.31 -8.01 -6.23
CA GLU A 109 -9.61 -7.59 -6.75
C GLU A 109 -9.67 -7.53 -8.29
N VAL A 110 -8.52 -7.43 -8.97
CA VAL A 110 -8.40 -7.59 -10.44
C VAL A 110 -8.21 -9.05 -10.81
N LEU A 111 -7.42 -9.80 -10.04
CA LEU A 111 -7.16 -11.22 -10.29
C LEU A 111 -8.41 -12.10 -10.17
N ARG A 112 -9.34 -11.77 -9.25
CA ARG A 112 -10.58 -12.55 -9.07
C ARG A 112 -11.47 -12.64 -10.31
N SER A 113 -11.31 -11.72 -11.28
CA SER A 113 -12.07 -11.74 -12.54
C SER A 113 -11.33 -12.47 -13.66
N GLN A 114 -10.14 -13.01 -13.40
CA GLN A 114 -9.33 -13.71 -14.40
C GLN A 114 -9.61 -15.21 -14.33
N SER A 115 -9.76 -15.84 -15.49
CA SER A 115 -9.89 -17.30 -15.61
C SER A 115 -8.55 -18.04 -15.48
N ASN A 116 -7.44 -17.31 -15.62
CA ASN A 116 -6.08 -17.84 -15.49
C ASN A 116 -5.16 -16.79 -14.85
N VAL A 117 -5.03 -16.85 -13.53
CA VAL A 117 -4.25 -15.88 -12.75
C VAL A 117 -2.75 -15.92 -13.09
N ALA A 118 -2.17 -17.10 -13.32
CA ALA A 118 -0.76 -17.21 -13.67
C ALA A 118 -0.45 -16.52 -15.01
N ASN A 119 -1.29 -16.73 -16.02
CA ASN A 119 -1.12 -16.03 -17.29
C ASN A 119 -1.29 -14.52 -17.14
N PHE A 120 -2.24 -14.06 -16.31
CA PHE A 120 -2.42 -12.63 -16.06
C PHE A 120 -1.20 -12.02 -15.37
N ILE A 121 -0.72 -12.63 -14.27
CA ILE A 121 0.45 -12.16 -13.52
C ILE A 121 1.69 -12.11 -14.41
N HIS A 122 1.90 -13.08 -15.30
CA HIS A 122 3.01 -13.05 -16.25
C HIS A 122 2.98 -11.81 -17.16
N ASN A 123 1.81 -11.43 -17.66
CA ASN A 123 1.66 -10.31 -18.59
C ASN A 123 1.46 -8.95 -17.89
N SER A 124 1.09 -8.94 -16.61
CA SER A 124 0.76 -7.75 -15.84
C SER A 124 1.14 -7.95 -14.38
N PRO A 125 2.44 -8.12 -14.06
CA PRO A 125 2.88 -8.44 -12.72
C PRO A 125 2.49 -7.36 -11.72
N PHE A 126 2.29 -7.77 -10.46
CA PHE A 126 2.04 -6.82 -9.39
C PHE A 126 3.20 -5.83 -9.28
N ASN A 127 2.87 -4.55 -9.20
CA ASN A 127 3.80 -3.49 -8.92
C ASN A 127 3.14 -2.52 -7.94
N SER A 128 3.68 -2.45 -6.73
CA SER A 128 3.17 -1.61 -5.63
C SER A 128 3.02 -0.14 -6.01
N ASN A 129 3.82 0.38 -6.96
CA ASN A 129 3.73 1.77 -7.40
C ASN A 129 2.49 2.08 -8.26
N ASN A 130 1.81 1.05 -8.79
CA ASN A 130 0.62 1.23 -9.62
C ASN A 130 -0.68 1.37 -8.80
N PHE A 131 -0.60 1.24 -7.47
CA PHE A 131 -1.76 1.26 -6.58
C PHE A 131 -1.65 2.40 -5.58
N GLU A 132 -2.51 3.40 -5.73
CA GLU A 132 -2.64 4.48 -4.76
C GLU A 132 -3.57 4.07 -3.61
N ILE A 133 -3.14 4.33 -2.38
CA ILE A 133 -3.93 4.12 -1.17
C ILE A 133 -4.22 5.49 -0.56
N ALA A 134 -5.48 5.72 -0.22
CA ALA A 134 -5.88 6.95 0.46
C ALA A 134 -5.24 7.02 1.84
N VAL A 135 -4.65 8.17 2.16
CA VAL A 135 -4.03 8.42 3.47
C VAL A 135 -5.08 8.25 4.57
N ASN A 136 -4.74 7.46 5.59
CA ASN A 136 -5.56 7.29 6.77
C ASN A 136 -4.66 7.43 7.99
N TRP A 137 -4.47 8.68 8.42
CA TRP A 137 -3.57 9.00 9.54
C TRP A 137 -3.80 8.13 10.77
N LYS A 138 -5.05 7.74 11.08
CA LYS A 138 -5.33 6.88 12.24
C LYS A 138 -4.71 5.49 12.09
N LEU A 139 -4.88 4.87 10.93
CA LEU A 139 -4.32 3.54 10.64
C LEU A 139 -2.81 3.63 10.42
N ASP A 140 -2.38 4.66 9.69
CA ASP A 140 -0.98 4.89 9.33
C ASP A 140 -0.11 5.10 10.58
N THR A 141 -0.65 5.75 11.63
CA THR A 141 0.07 5.92 12.90
C THR A 141 -0.17 4.77 13.89
N ALA A 142 -1.17 3.91 13.67
CA ALA A 142 -1.55 2.87 14.63
C ALA A 142 -0.39 1.91 14.94
N MET A 143 0.41 1.57 13.92
CA MET A 143 1.51 0.62 14.05
C MET A 143 2.68 1.14 14.89
N ALA A 144 2.87 2.47 14.95
CA ALA A 144 3.89 3.08 15.81
C ALA A 144 3.60 2.88 17.32
N HIS A 145 2.39 2.45 17.68
CA HIS A 145 2.01 2.15 19.05
C HIS A 145 2.36 0.73 19.49
N TYR A 146 3.03 -0.08 18.66
CA TYR A 146 3.41 -1.45 19.01
C TYR A 146 4.92 -1.62 19.09
N SER A 147 5.37 -2.46 20.02
CA SER A 147 6.76 -2.87 20.16
C SER A 147 7.13 -3.87 19.05
N ARG A 148 8.43 -4.14 18.88
CA ARG A 148 8.90 -5.24 18.00
C ARG A 148 8.29 -6.60 18.36
N LYS A 149 7.86 -6.79 19.61
CA LYS A 149 7.21 -8.02 20.10
C LYS A 149 5.69 -8.01 19.90
N GLY A 150 5.14 -7.00 19.23
CA GLY A 150 3.71 -6.82 19.03
C GLY A 150 2.96 -6.38 20.30
N THR A 151 3.67 -5.90 21.32
CA THR A 151 3.05 -5.39 22.55
C THR A 151 2.71 -3.91 22.39
N MET A 152 1.50 -3.50 22.76
CA MET A 152 1.12 -2.08 22.70
C MET A 152 1.97 -1.26 23.70
N LEU A 153 2.65 -0.21 23.22
CA LEU A 153 3.60 0.63 23.94
C LEU A 153 2.94 1.77 24.71
N ARG A 154 1.81 2.31 24.22
CA ARG A 154 1.02 3.34 24.91
C ARG A 154 -0.47 3.07 24.68
N ILE A 155 -1.29 3.31 25.70
CA ILE A 155 -2.74 3.48 25.52
C ILE A 155 -2.90 4.70 24.60
N PHE A 156 -3.59 4.52 23.48
CA PHE A 156 -4.02 5.63 22.65
C PHE A 156 -5.08 6.40 23.45
N GLU A 157 -4.64 7.31 24.33
CA GLU A 157 -5.54 8.34 24.81
C GLU A 157 -5.86 9.22 23.61
N HIS A 158 -7.08 9.08 23.13
CA HIS A 158 -7.65 10.01 22.18
C HIS A 158 -7.38 11.40 22.76
N PRO A 159 -6.87 12.38 21.99
CA PRO A 159 -7.10 13.75 22.37
C PRO A 159 -8.63 13.89 22.38
N GLU A 160 -9.22 13.75 23.56
CA GLU A 160 -10.48 14.38 23.91
C GLU A 160 -10.35 15.77 23.29
N LYS A 161 -11.28 16.11 22.39
CA LYS A 161 -11.41 17.51 22.01
C LYS A 161 -11.61 18.22 23.34
N HIS A 162 -10.56 18.82 23.89
CA HIS A 162 -10.70 19.71 25.02
C HIS A 162 -11.66 20.77 24.50
N LYS A 163 -12.93 20.65 24.88
CA LYS A 163 -13.86 21.75 24.88
C LYS A 163 -13.19 22.74 25.80
N ARG A 164 -12.34 23.61 25.25
CA ARG A 164 -12.01 24.87 25.92
C ARG A 164 -13.38 25.45 26.25
N LYS A 165 -13.71 25.50 27.54
CA LYS A 165 -14.78 26.38 28.00
C LYS A 165 -14.37 27.74 27.45
N LEU A 166 -15.09 28.24 26.44
CA LEU A 166 -15.01 29.65 26.10
C LEU A 166 -15.28 30.39 27.40
N THR A 167 -14.27 31.06 27.94
CA THR A 167 -14.50 32.05 28.97
C THR A 167 -15.24 33.20 28.29
N ARG A 168 -16.06 33.94 29.04
CA ARG A 168 -16.83 35.08 28.51
C ARG A 168 -15.97 36.08 27.75
N ASP A 169 -14.68 36.16 28.08
CA ASP A 169 -13.71 37.05 27.44
C ASP A 169 -13.34 36.65 26.00
N ASP A 170 -13.52 35.37 25.61
CA ASP A 170 -13.27 34.90 24.23
C ASP A 170 -14.38 35.34 23.25
N CYS A 171 -15.62 35.57 23.74
CA CYS A 171 -16.73 36.04 22.92
C CYS A 171 -16.53 37.50 22.46
N ASP A 172 -15.97 38.35 23.33
CA ASP A 172 -15.78 39.79 23.04
C ASP A 172 -14.61 40.03 22.05
N MET A 173 -13.68 39.08 21.94
CA MET A 173 -12.59 39.13 20.95
C MET A 173 -13.00 38.67 19.55
N GLU A 174 -13.94 37.73 19.44
CA GLU A 174 -14.49 37.24 18.15
C GLU A 174 -15.38 38.29 17.46
N GLU A 175 -16.20 39.04 18.22
CA GLU A 175 -17.04 40.13 17.68
C GLU A 175 -16.20 41.30 17.13
N ASN A 176 -15.10 41.65 17.81
CA ASN A 176 -14.21 42.72 17.34
C ASN A 176 -13.40 42.34 16.08
N LYS A 177 -13.07 41.05 15.91
CA LYS A 177 -12.40 40.54 14.70
C LYS A 177 -13.35 40.48 13.50
N THR A 178 -14.60 40.07 13.69
CA THR A 178 -15.62 40.06 12.63
C THR A 178 -16.04 41.48 12.21
N ALA A 179 -16.11 42.45 13.14
CA ALA A 179 -16.37 43.85 12.83
C ALA A 179 -15.25 44.50 12.00
N LYS A 180 -13.97 44.25 12.34
CA LYS A 180 -12.81 44.71 11.55
C LYS A 180 -12.75 44.07 10.16
N LYS A 181 -13.10 42.78 10.03
CA LYS A 181 -13.16 42.06 8.74
C LYS A 181 -14.28 42.58 7.84
N LYS A 182 -15.48 42.88 8.39
CA LYS A 182 -16.59 43.47 7.62
C LYS A 182 -16.32 44.90 7.15
N LYS A 183 -15.65 45.75 7.95
CA LYS A 183 -15.20 47.10 7.50
C LYS A 183 -14.20 47.02 6.34
N ARG A 184 -13.27 46.07 6.38
CA ARG A 184 -12.23 45.87 5.34
C ARG A 184 -12.77 45.25 4.03
N ILE A 185 -13.90 44.54 4.09
CA ILE A 185 -14.60 44.02 2.90
C ILE A 185 -15.47 45.11 2.26
N LYS A 186 -16.12 45.98 3.05
CA LYS A 186 -16.90 47.13 2.52
C LYS A 186 -16.02 48.16 1.81
N SER A 187 -14.82 48.45 2.30
CA SER A 187 -13.88 49.37 1.63
C SER A 187 -13.22 48.80 0.37
N LYS A 188 -13.18 47.47 0.21
CA LYS A 188 -12.71 46.81 -1.02
C LYS A 188 -13.79 46.66 -2.09
N LYS A 189 -15.08 46.63 -1.71
CA LYS A 189 -16.21 46.51 -2.65
C LYS A 189 -16.59 47.83 -3.33
N SER A 190 -16.15 48.98 -2.80
CA SER A 190 -16.34 50.30 -3.42
C SER A 190 -15.20 50.72 -4.37
N ALA A 191 -14.17 49.87 -4.55
CA ALA A 191 -13.00 50.16 -5.38
C ALA A 191 -12.84 49.23 -6.60
N SER A 192 -13.85 48.40 -6.90
CA SER A 192 -13.83 47.44 -8.01
C SER A 192 -15.18 47.47 -8.72
N THR A 193 -15.40 48.54 -9.48
CA THR A 193 -16.49 48.62 -10.47
C THR A 193 -15.97 49.41 -11.66
N CYS A 194 -15.01 48.81 -12.38
CA CYS A 194 -14.56 49.21 -13.72
C CYS A 194 -13.88 47.98 -14.36
N ALA A 195 -14.19 47.73 -15.64
CA ALA A 195 -13.60 46.75 -16.56
C ALA A 195 -14.20 45.32 -16.59
N ASN A 196 -15.13 45.15 -17.54
CA ASN A 196 -15.40 43.89 -18.24
C ASN A 196 -14.21 43.51 -19.13
N ASN A 197 -13.89 42.22 -19.25
CA ASN A 197 -13.80 41.47 -20.52
C ASN A 197 -13.18 40.07 -20.32
N ASP A 198 -13.58 39.18 -21.23
CA ASP A 198 -13.28 37.76 -21.39
C ASP A 198 -11.77 37.42 -21.42
N ASP A 199 -11.34 36.33 -20.78
CA ASP A 199 -10.42 35.31 -21.34
C ASP A 199 -10.17 34.13 -20.37
N ALA A 200 -10.01 32.92 -20.91
CA ALA A 200 -9.75 31.70 -20.15
C ALA A 200 -8.29 31.64 -19.67
N THR A 201 -8.05 31.73 -18.36
CA THR A 201 -6.70 31.71 -17.79
C THR A 201 -6.02 30.34 -17.91
N THR A 202 -5.16 30.23 -18.91
CA THR A 202 -4.15 29.17 -19.04
C THR A 202 -3.04 29.39 -18.00
N ILE A 203 -2.77 28.39 -17.16
CA ILE A 203 -1.66 28.43 -16.21
C ILE A 203 -0.33 28.38 -16.99
N PRO A 204 0.60 29.35 -16.83
CA PRO A 204 1.85 29.36 -17.57
C PRO A 204 2.76 28.20 -17.11
N LEU A 205 2.99 27.24 -18.02
CA LEU A 205 3.96 26.15 -17.84
C LEU A 205 5.38 26.71 -17.70
N ARG A 206 6.14 26.17 -16.73
CA ARG A 206 7.55 26.52 -16.51
C ARG A 206 8.36 26.32 -17.80
N PRO A 207 9.36 27.18 -18.09
CA PRO A 207 10.16 27.11 -19.32
C PRO A 207 10.80 25.72 -19.55
N GLU A 208 11.21 25.06 -18.47
CA GLU A 208 11.77 23.72 -18.48
C GLU A 208 10.77 22.67 -19.01
N THR A 209 9.49 22.83 -18.68
CA THR A 209 8.42 21.94 -19.15
C THR A 209 8.14 22.12 -20.64
N LYS A 210 8.25 23.35 -21.17
CA LYS A 210 8.10 23.63 -22.61
C LYS A 210 9.22 22.99 -23.43
N ASN A 211 10.46 23.01 -22.92
CA ASN A 211 11.60 22.41 -23.59
C ASN A 211 11.52 20.87 -23.60
N LYS A 212 11.06 20.27 -22.50
CA LYS A 212 10.86 18.82 -22.41
C LYS A 212 9.76 18.33 -23.37
N LEU A 213 8.66 19.08 -23.50
CA LEU A 213 7.60 18.79 -24.46
C LEU A 213 8.08 18.89 -25.92
N LYS A 214 8.90 19.89 -26.27
CA LYS A 214 9.47 20.01 -27.61
C LYS A 214 10.38 18.82 -27.98
N SER A 215 11.18 18.35 -27.03
CA SER A 215 12.04 17.16 -27.21
C SER A 215 11.22 15.90 -27.48
N ILE A 216 10.17 15.65 -26.68
CA ILE A 216 9.28 14.50 -26.84
C ILE A 216 8.57 14.51 -28.20
N VAL A 217 8.09 15.68 -28.65
CA VAL A 217 7.41 15.81 -29.95
C VAL A 217 8.38 15.54 -31.12
N GLN A 218 9.63 15.97 -31.03
CA GLN A 218 10.65 15.65 -32.04
C GLN A 218 10.98 14.16 -32.08
N GLU A 219 11.06 13.51 -30.92
CA GLU A 219 11.34 12.07 -30.82
C GLU A 219 10.20 11.22 -31.41
N ILE A 220 8.94 11.61 -31.17
CA ILE A 220 7.76 10.98 -31.76
C ILE A 220 7.74 11.15 -33.29
N LYS A 221 8.07 12.34 -33.80
CA LYS A 221 8.17 12.59 -35.25
C LYS A 221 9.27 11.74 -35.89
N LYS A 222 10.41 11.58 -35.22
CA LYS A 222 11.53 10.76 -35.70
C LYS A 222 11.16 9.27 -35.75
N LYS A 223 10.45 8.76 -34.75
CA LYS A 223 9.96 7.36 -34.71
C LYS A 223 8.85 7.06 -35.73
N LYS A 224 8.12 8.06 -36.21
CA LYS A 224 7.12 7.90 -37.29
C LYS A 224 7.71 7.99 -38.70
N SER A 225 8.93 8.47 -38.86
CA SER A 225 9.62 8.57 -40.15
C SER A 225 10.45 7.32 -40.50
N THR A 226 10.64 6.41 -39.54
CA THR A 226 11.43 5.16 -39.69
C THR A 226 10.56 3.90 -39.66
N LYS A 227 9.26 4.03 -39.91
CA LYS A 227 8.31 2.95 -40.13
C LYS A 227 7.63 3.12 -41.47
#